data_AF-A0A2R6I4Z1-F1
#
_entry.id   AF-A0A2R6I4Z1-F1
#
_cell.length_a   1.000
_cell.length_b   1.000
_cell.length_c   1.000
_cell.angle_alpha   90.00
_cell.angle_beta   90.00
_cell.angle_gamma   90.00
#
_symmetry.space_group_name_H-M   'P 1'
#
loop_
_entity.id
_entity.type
_entity.pdbx_description
1 polymer ?
#
loop_
_entity_poly.entity_id
_entity_poly.type
_entity_poly.pdbx_seq_one_letter_code
_entity_poly.pdbx_strand_id
1 'polypeptide(L)'
;MSGVSATDRVRRAYDRWFPADDLPDRPDLPWFVAPLPGWLEDLGLRLVWLVVLVNLAGTAFGFWFYGFQFTVTDPVMWPFVPDSPMATLFIALSLAVWKLGYADRVPWLHALAFFGCIKLGAWTPVVLTIFPVEHPAGSLAALGTVGFLREYGLYTFLVTSHLAMVLEAFLVHRYADFSAGAVALAVAWYTLNDVVDYLVPIVGDPTHTLLNAEPFVGTGFDHSAPAHDIAAAVAITLTVTCVFLALSTRAAKLRAELEHRG
;
A
#
# COMPACT_ATOMS: atom_id res chain seq x y z
N MET A 1 13.30 -28.44 29.47
CA MET A 1 12.07 -27.61 29.61
C MET A 1 12.28 -26.37 28.74
N SER A 2 11.81 -26.38 27.50
CA SER A 2 11.87 -25.21 26.61
C SER A 2 10.92 -24.14 27.14
N GLY A 3 11.44 -22.95 27.41
CA GLY A 3 10.64 -21.83 27.89
C GLY A 3 9.64 -21.39 26.81
N VAL A 4 8.37 -21.26 27.20
CA VAL A 4 7.33 -20.69 26.35
C VAL A 4 7.75 -19.28 25.88
N SER A 5 7.87 -19.11 24.56
CA SER A 5 8.26 -17.84 23.96
C SER A 5 7.22 -16.74 24.22
N ALA A 6 7.61 -15.47 24.15
CA ALA A 6 6.67 -14.35 24.31
C ALA A 6 5.53 -14.43 23.28
N THR A 7 5.84 -14.85 22.06
CA THR A 7 4.89 -15.12 20.97
C THR A 7 3.88 -16.21 21.33
N ASP A 8 4.28 -17.28 22.02
CA ASP A 8 3.35 -18.35 22.45
C ASP A 8 2.41 -17.90 23.57
N ARG A 9 2.80 -16.90 24.37
CA ARG A 9 1.92 -16.31 25.40
C ARG A 9 0.88 -15.40 24.78
N VAL A 10 1.30 -14.55 23.83
CA VAL A 10 0.40 -13.66 23.08
C VAL A 10 -0.61 -14.49 22.29
N ARG A 11 -0.16 -15.54 21.59
CA ARG A 11 -1.04 -16.47 20.87
C ARG A 11 -2.07 -17.13 21.79
N ARG A 12 -1.65 -17.70 22.92
CA ARG A 12 -2.59 -18.34 23.87
C ARG A 12 -3.57 -17.37 24.51
N ALA A 13 -3.17 -16.12 24.73
CA ALA A 13 -4.10 -15.09 25.20
C ALA A 13 -5.13 -14.74 24.11
N TYR A 14 -4.71 -14.63 22.85
CA TYR A 14 -5.56 -14.36 21.70
C TYR A 14 -6.55 -15.51 21.40
N ASP A 15 -6.08 -16.76 21.36
CA ASP A 15 -6.89 -17.95 21.09
C ASP A 15 -8.01 -18.15 22.14
N ARG A 16 -7.82 -17.61 23.35
CA ARG A 16 -8.82 -17.63 24.43
C ARG A 16 -10.03 -16.74 24.14
N TRP A 17 -9.84 -15.64 23.43
CA TRP A 17 -10.89 -14.64 23.18
C TRP A 17 -11.55 -14.81 21.82
N PHE A 18 -10.91 -15.48 20.86
CA PHE A 18 -11.59 -15.82 19.61
C PHE A 18 -11.21 -17.21 19.05
N PRO A 19 -12.21 -18.09 18.84
CA PRO A 19 -12.02 -19.43 18.27
C PRO A 19 -11.47 -19.42 16.84
N ALA A 20 -10.87 -20.53 16.41
CA ALA A 20 -10.12 -20.63 15.15
C ALA A 20 -10.97 -20.78 13.87
N ASP A 21 -12.28 -21.01 13.99
CA ASP A 21 -13.05 -21.66 12.92
C ASP A 21 -13.56 -20.73 11.78
N ASP A 22 -13.28 -19.42 11.82
CA ASP A 22 -13.82 -18.43 10.88
C ASP A 22 -12.78 -17.70 10.02
N LEU A 23 -11.51 -18.09 10.10
CA LEU A 23 -10.41 -17.50 9.33
C LEU A 23 -9.94 -18.42 8.18
N PRO A 24 -9.36 -17.87 7.10
CA PRO A 24 -8.79 -18.68 6.03
C PRO A 24 -7.62 -19.51 6.55
N ASP A 25 -7.37 -20.67 5.95
CA ASP A 25 -6.20 -21.49 6.26
C ASP A 25 -4.91 -20.76 5.90
N ARG A 26 -3.86 -20.91 6.74
CA ARG A 26 -2.54 -20.31 6.51
C ARG A 26 -1.63 -21.37 5.89
N PRO A 27 -1.39 -21.36 4.57
CA PRO A 27 -0.48 -22.31 3.97
C PRO A 27 0.94 -22.06 4.50
N ASP A 28 1.75 -23.11 4.53
CA ASP A 28 3.18 -22.99 4.87
C ASP A 28 3.92 -22.34 3.69
N LEU A 29 3.92 -21.02 3.67
CA LEU A 29 4.53 -20.21 2.63
C LEU A 29 5.94 -19.75 3.04
N PRO A 30 6.85 -19.53 2.07
CA PRO A 30 8.15 -18.95 2.35
C PRO A 30 8.04 -17.62 3.11
N TRP A 31 8.95 -17.39 4.05
CA TRP A 31 8.91 -16.23 4.95
C TRP A 31 8.84 -14.87 4.22
N PHE A 32 9.41 -14.75 3.03
CA PHE A 32 9.47 -13.48 2.30
C PHE A 32 8.14 -13.11 1.62
N VAL A 33 7.22 -14.06 1.43
CA VAL A 33 5.85 -13.79 0.93
C VAL A 33 4.79 -13.79 2.05
N ALA A 34 5.10 -14.42 3.19
CA ALA A 34 4.29 -14.39 4.40
C ALA A 34 5.13 -13.99 5.63
N PRO A 35 5.68 -12.75 5.66
CA PRO A 35 6.64 -12.31 6.68
C PRO A 35 6.01 -12.06 8.05
N LEU A 36 4.68 -11.88 8.10
CA LEU A 36 3.98 -11.63 9.36
C LEU A 36 3.80 -12.92 10.15
N PRO A 37 3.91 -12.86 11.49
CA PRO A 37 3.57 -14.00 12.33
C PRO A 37 2.06 -14.29 12.27
N GLY A 38 1.67 -15.56 12.42
CA GLY A 38 0.27 -16.03 12.29
C GLY A 38 -0.73 -15.21 13.07
N TRP A 39 -0.44 -15.00 14.35
CA TRP A 39 -1.32 -14.26 15.25
C TRP A 39 -1.61 -12.82 14.79
N LEU A 40 -0.69 -12.18 14.06
CA LEU A 40 -0.87 -10.80 13.59
C LEU A 40 -1.76 -10.78 12.35
N GLU A 41 -1.57 -11.75 11.44
CA GLU A 41 -2.49 -11.93 10.31
C GLU A 41 -3.90 -12.23 10.79
N ASP A 42 -4.02 -13.16 11.74
CA ASP A 42 -5.30 -13.54 12.31
C ASP A 42 -5.94 -12.35 13.02
N LEU A 43 -5.18 -11.55 13.79
CA LEU A 43 -5.69 -10.33 14.43
C LEU A 43 -6.23 -9.34 13.40
N GLY A 44 -5.49 -9.07 12.32
CA GLY A 44 -5.92 -8.16 11.25
C GLY A 44 -7.21 -8.63 10.58
N LEU A 45 -7.30 -9.93 10.25
CA LEU A 45 -8.48 -10.52 9.63
C LEU A 45 -9.69 -10.58 10.57
N ARG A 46 -9.49 -10.73 11.89
CA ARG A 46 -10.60 -10.64 12.87
C ARG A 46 -11.11 -9.22 13.03
N LEU A 47 -10.22 -8.24 12.97
CA LEU A 47 -10.55 -6.81 13.03
C LEU A 47 -10.89 -6.22 11.66
N VAL A 48 -11.21 -7.05 10.66
CA VAL A 48 -11.34 -6.62 9.27
C VAL A 48 -12.26 -5.43 9.07
N TRP A 49 -13.41 -5.35 9.74
CA TRP A 49 -14.31 -4.20 9.59
C TRP A 49 -13.74 -2.90 10.15
N LEU A 50 -12.95 -2.97 11.23
CA LEU A 50 -12.21 -1.82 11.74
C LEU A 50 -11.13 -1.40 10.73
N VAL A 51 -10.36 -2.36 10.19
CA VAL A 51 -9.34 -2.11 9.16
C VAL A 51 -9.95 -1.47 7.92
N VAL A 52 -11.11 -1.96 7.47
CA VAL A 52 -11.88 -1.39 6.35
C VAL A 52 -12.29 0.05 6.66
N LEU A 53 -12.90 0.31 7.82
CA LEU A 53 -13.34 1.67 8.19
C LEU A 53 -12.16 2.66 8.29
N VAL A 54 -11.04 2.23 8.86
CA VAL A 54 -9.82 3.05 8.96
C VAL A 54 -9.25 3.36 7.57
N ASN A 55 -9.22 2.38 6.66
CA ASN A 55 -8.76 2.60 5.28
C ASN A 55 -9.72 3.49 4.47
N LEU A 56 -11.04 3.40 4.70
CA LEU A 56 -12.01 4.32 4.07
C LEU A 56 -11.85 5.74 4.61
N ALA A 57 -11.60 5.91 5.91
CA ALA A 57 -11.28 7.21 6.49
C ALA A 57 -9.94 7.76 5.94
N GLY A 58 -8.93 6.90 5.82
CA GLY A 58 -7.65 7.22 5.18
C GLY A 58 -7.82 7.63 3.71
N THR A 59 -8.68 6.94 2.97
CA THR A 59 -9.05 7.27 1.59
C THR A 59 -9.64 8.67 1.51
N ALA A 60 -10.65 8.97 2.34
CA ALA A 60 -11.29 10.28 2.38
C ALA A 60 -10.31 11.40 2.77
N PHE A 61 -9.47 11.15 3.78
CA PHE A 61 -8.39 12.07 4.17
C PHE A 61 -7.41 12.28 3.02
N GLY A 62 -7.04 11.22 2.32
CA GLY A 62 -6.15 11.26 1.17
C GLY A 62 -6.71 12.12 0.05
N PHE A 63 -7.96 11.92 -0.38
CA PHE A 63 -8.58 12.80 -1.38
C PHE A 63 -8.59 14.28 -0.96
N TRP A 64 -8.81 14.55 0.33
CA TRP A 64 -8.68 15.91 0.87
C TRP A 64 -7.23 16.44 0.80
N PHE A 65 -6.24 15.60 1.14
CA PHE A 65 -4.81 15.93 1.08
C PHE A 65 -4.36 16.31 -0.36
N TYR A 66 -4.83 15.58 -1.37
CA TYR A 66 -4.56 15.86 -2.79
C TYR A 66 -5.38 17.03 -3.36
N GLY A 67 -6.22 17.68 -2.55
CA GLY A 67 -7.12 18.75 -2.99
C GLY A 67 -6.41 19.85 -3.78
N PHE A 68 -5.23 20.30 -3.34
CA PHE A 68 -4.43 21.29 -4.06
C PHE A 68 -3.96 20.78 -5.43
N GLN A 69 -3.46 19.55 -5.50
CA GLN A 69 -2.97 18.95 -6.74
C GLN A 69 -4.08 18.88 -7.79
N PHE A 70 -5.31 18.50 -7.40
CA PHE A 70 -6.47 18.54 -8.31
C PHE A 70 -6.78 19.93 -8.87
N THR A 71 -6.44 21.03 -8.17
CA THR A 71 -6.69 22.40 -8.67
C THR A 71 -5.69 22.87 -9.73
N VAL A 72 -4.51 22.24 -9.79
CA VAL A 72 -3.42 22.60 -10.71
C VAL A 72 -3.20 21.55 -11.80
N THR A 73 -3.76 20.35 -11.64
CA THR A 73 -3.70 19.26 -12.62
C THR A 73 -4.93 19.24 -13.52
N ASP A 74 -4.72 19.01 -14.82
CA ASP A 74 -5.80 18.88 -15.80
C ASP A 74 -6.80 17.77 -15.37
N PRO A 75 -8.13 18.02 -15.42
CA PRO A 75 -9.16 17.03 -15.06
C PRO A 75 -9.01 15.67 -15.73
N VAL A 76 -8.47 15.59 -16.95
CA VAL A 76 -8.23 14.30 -17.62
C VAL A 76 -7.21 13.42 -16.89
N MET A 77 -6.32 14.04 -16.12
CA MET A 77 -5.25 13.37 -15.38
C MET A 77 -5.68 12.98 -13.95
N TRP A 78 -6.83 13.43 -13.48
CA TRP A 78 -7.31 13.15 -12.11
C TRP A 78 -7.33 11.67 -11.71
N PRO A 79 -7.61 10.69 -12.60
CA PRO A 79 -7.53 9.27 -12.24
C PRO A 79 -6.12 8.79 -11.82
N PHE A 80 -5.06 9.52 -12.21
CA PHE A 80 -3.66 9.19 -11.92
C PHE A 80 -3.08 10.00 -10.76
N VAL A 81 -3.82 10.97 -10.22
CA VAL A 81 -3.35 11.86 -9.15
C VAL A 81 -3.42 11.22 -7.76
N PRO A 82 -4.54 10.63 -7.31
CA PRO A 82 -4.67 10.15 -5.93
C PRO A 82 -4.02 8.77 -5.78
N ASP A 83 -2.70 8.72 -5.58
CA ASP A 83 -1.94 7.48 -5.38
C ASP A 83 -2.42 6.67 -4.16
N SER A 84 -1.95 7.04 -2.96
CA SER A 84 -2.25 6.32 -1.72
C SER A 84 -3.74 6.30 -1.35
N PRO A 85 -4.58 7.31 -1.68
CA PRO A 85 -6.03 7.21 -1.47
C PRO A 85 -6.65 6.05 -2.27
N MET A 86 -6.20 5.81 -3.50
CA MET A 86 -6.68 4.67 -4.30
C MET A 86 -6.19 3.34 -3.74
N ALA A 87 -4.96 3.26 -3.24
CA ALA A 87 -4.45 2.05 -2.58
C ALA A 87 -5.25 1.70 -1.31
N THR A 88 -5.53 2.68 -0.44
CA THR A 88 -6.35 2.47 0.76
C THR A 88 -7.78 2.08 0.40
N LEU A 89 -8.33 2.62 -0.68
CA LEU A 89 -9.64 2.21 -1.19
C LEU A 89 -9.63 0.75 -1.66
N PHE A 90 -8.62 0.36 -2.43
CA PHE A 90 -8.50 -1.01 -2.93
C PHE A 90 -8.35 -2.03 -1.81
N ILE A 91 -7.53 -1.76 -0.78
CA ILE A 91 -7.41 -2.70 0.36
C ILE A 91 -8.68 -2.76 1.20
N ALA A 92 -9.36 -1.63 1.42
CA ALA A 92 -10.67 -1.63 2.09
C ALA A 92 -11.69 -2.49 1.33
N LEU A 93 -11.80 -2.30 0.01
CA LEU A 93 -12.72 -3.08 -0.82
C LEU A 93 -12.31 -4.55 -0.90
N SER A 94 -11.01 -4.84 -1.03
CA SER A 94 -10.45 -6.19 -1.06
C SER A 94 -10.83 -6.98 0.19
N LEU A 95 -10.60 -6.40 1.37
CA LEU A 95 -10.94 -7.00 2.66
C LEU A 95 -12.45 -7.13 2.88
N ALA A 96 -13.24 -6.12 2.50
CA ALA A 96 -14.69 -6.16 2.62
C ALA A 96 -15.30 -7.25 1.72
N VAL A 97 -14.90 -7.30 0.46
CA VAL A 97 -15.37 -8.30 -0.51
C VAL A 97 -14.98 -9.71 -0.08
N TRP A 98 -13.76 -9.89 0.44
CA TRP A 98 -13.36 -11.15 1.05
C TRP A 98 -14.27 -11.54 2.23
N LYS A 99 -14.48 -10.64 3.20
CA LYS A 99 -15.30 -10.93 4.39
C LYS A 99 -16.77 -11.21 4.05
N LEU A 100 -17.27 -10.67 2.94
CA LEU A 100 -18.60 -10.92 2.41
C LEU A 100 -18.73 -12.22 1.58
N GLY A 101 -17.64 -12.99 1.44
CA GLY A 101 -17.65 -14.27 0.74
C GLY A 101 -17.58 -14.16 -0.80
N TYR A 102 -17.05 -13.06 -1.32
CA TYR A 102 -16.97 -12.79 -2.76
C TYR A 102 -15.52 -12.66 -3.29
N ALA A 103 -14.52 -13.12 -2.53
CA ALA A 103 -13.10 -13.00 -2.90
C ALA A 103 -12.79 -13.54 -4.31
N ASP A 104 -13.27 -14.74 -4.63
CA ASP A 104 -12.99 -15.41 -5.91
C ASP A 104 -13.57 -14.68 -7.13
N ARG A 105 -14.50 -13.74 -6.92
CA ARG A 105 -15.14 -12.98 -8.00
C ARG A 105 -14.30 -11.80 -8.50
N VAL A 106 -13.36 -11.32 -7.70
CA VAL A 106 -12.56 -10.11 -7.99
C VAL A 106 -11.07 -10.30 -7.69
N PRO A 107 -10.42 -11.34 -8.22
CA PRO A 107 -8.99 -11.59 -7.95
C PRO A 107 -8.09 -10.40 -8.35
N TRP A 108 -8.51 -9.64 -9.37
CA TRP A 108 -7.84 -8.40 -9.80
C TRP A 108 -7.81 -7.32 -8.71
N LEU A 109 -8.87 -7.20 -7.91
CA LEU A 109 -8.95 -6.22 -6.83
C LEU A 109 -7.95 -6.54 -5.72
N HIS A 110 -7.80 -7.84 -5.40
CA HIS A 110 -6.84 -8.29 -4.41
C HIS A 110 -5.41 -8.04 -4.86
N ALA A 111 -5.10 -8.27 -6.14
CA ALA A 111 -3.80 -7.94 -6.71
C ALA A 111 -3.53 -6.42 -6.69
N LEU A 112 -4.50 -5.58 -7.06
CA LEU A 112 -4.37 -4.13 -6.97
C LEU A 112 -4.13 -3.66 -5.54
N ALA A 113 -4.92 -4.16 -4.58
CA ALA A 113 -4.75 -3.85 -3.17
C ALA A 113 -3.35 -4.23 -2.65
N PHE A 114 -2.89 -5.45 -2.97
CA PHE A 114 -1.57 -5.93 -2.58
C PHE A 114 -0.45 -5.03 -3.13
N PHE A 115 -0.51 -4.72 -4.43
CA PHE A 115 0.48 -3.85 -5.08
C PHE A 115 0.46 -2.44 -4.48
N GLY A 116 -0.72 -1.83 -4.36
CA GLY A 116 -0.87 -0.47 -3.85
C GLY A 116 -0.37 -0.33 -2.42
N CYS A 117 -0.74 -1.26 -1.54
CA CYS A 117 -0.30 -1.26 -0.15
C CYS A 117 1.22 -1.39 -0.01
N ILE A 118 1.88 -2.27 -0.77
CA ILE A 118 3.35 -2.39 -0.71
C ILE A 118 4.01 -1.19 -1.38
N LYS A 119 3.64 -0.89 -2.63
CA LYS A 119 4.30 0.14 -3.44
C LYS A 119 4.16 1.51 -2.78
N LEU A 120 2.93 1.95 -2.57
CA LEU A 120 2.68 3.31 -2.07
C LEU A 120 2.93 3.39 -0.57
N GLY A 121 2.64 2.32 0.18
CA GLY A 121 2.94 2.22 1.60
C GLY A 121 4.45 2.24 1.92
N ALA A 122 5.30 1.71 1.05
CA ALA A 122 6.77 1.78 1.23
C ALA A 122 7.37 3.04 0.61
N TRP A 123 6.86 3.50 -0.53
CA TRP A 123 7.37 4.69 -1.23
C TRP A 123 7.28 5.93 -0.34
N THR A 124 6.13 6.18 0.28
CA THR A 124 5.92 7.40 1.07
C THR A 124 6.92 7.54 2.24
N PRO A 125 7.11 6.56 3.13
CA PRO A 125 8.13 6.64 4.18
C PRO A 125 9.55 6.79 3.65
N VAL A 126 9.90 6.11 2.55
CA VAL A 126 11.24 6.20 1.95
C VAL A 126 11.50 7.60 1.44
N VAL A 127 10.59 8.16 0.65
CA VAL A 127 10.72 9.51 0.07
C VAL A 127 10.69 10.59 1.14
N LEU A 128 9.82 10.47 2.15
CA LEU A 128 9.79 11.39 3.29
C LEU A 128 11.09 11.36 4.12
N THR A 129 11.77 10.21 4.18
CA THR A 129 13.03 10.05 4.92
C THR A 129 14.25 10.49 4.10
N ILE A 130 14.25 10.27 2.78
CA ILE A 130 15.35 10.69 1.88
C ILE A 130 15.30 12.19 1.60
N PHE A 131 14.09 12.77 1.53
CA PHE A 131 13.87 14.19 1.32
C PHE A 131 13.17 14.83 2.54
N PRO A 132 13.82 14.79 3.72
CA PRO A 132 13.25 15.36 4.93
C PRO A 132 13.18 16.89 4.78
N VAL A 133 12.12 17.46 5.36
CA VAL A 133 11.84 18.89 5.31
C VAL A 133 12.80 19.64 6.24
N GLU A 134 13.71 20.47 5.70
CA GLU A 134 14.36 21.54 6.48
C GLU A 134 13.50 22.82 6.52
N HIS A 135 12.61 23.00 5.54
CA HIS A 135 11.61 24.05 5.45
C HIS A 135 10.37 23.53 4.71
N PRO A 136 9.13 23.75 5.19
CA PRO A 136 7.94 23.25 4.51
C PRO A 136 7.84 23.85 3.11
N ALA A 137 8.27 23.08 2.11
CA ALA A 137 7.97 23.20 0.69
C ALA A 137 7.32 21.87 0.23
N GLY A 138 6.58 21.85 -0.88
CA GLY A 138 5.87 20.65 -1.37
C GLY A 138 4.47 20.45 -0.78
N SER A 139 3.99 19.20 -0.71
CA SER A 139 2.59 18.85 -0.36
C SER A 139 2.17 19.32 1.04
N LEU A 140 3.05 19.23 2.05
CA LEU A 140 2.76 19.75 3.41
C LEU A 140 2.66 21.28 3.46
N ALA A 141 3.49 21.97 2.67
CA ALA A 141 3.48 23.43 2.57
C ALA A 141 2.24 23.95 1.85
N ALA A 142 1.84 23.26 0.76
CA ALA A 142 0.62 23.56 0.00
C ALA A 142 -0.65 23.47 0.86
N LEU A 143 -0.65 22.64 1.91
CA LEU A 143 -1.75 22.55 2.88
C LEU A 143 -1.82 23.71 3.88
N GLY A 144 -0.87 24.66 3.84
CA GLY A 144 -0.83 25.80 4.76
C GLY A 144 -0.71 25.37 6.24
N THR A 145 -0.12 24.20 6.47
CA THR A 145 -0.04 23.58 7.80
C THR A 145 1.17 24.12 8.58
N VAL A 146 0.99 25.22 9.30
CA VAL A 146 2.03 25.79 10.19
C VAL A 146 1.81 25.36 11.64
N GLY A 147 2.86 24.87 12.29
CA GLY A 147 2.93 24.58 13.74
C GLY A 147 3.44 23.17 14.08
N PHE A 148 4.28 23.06 15.11
CA PHE A 148 4.98 21.84 15.52
C PHE A 148 4.06 20.60 15.62
N LEU A 149 2.94 20.68 16.32
CA LEU A 149 2.03 19.53 16.46
C LEU A 149 1.35 19.11 15.15
N ARG A 150 1.15 20.06 14.22
CA ARG A 150 0.43 19.83 12.96
C ARG A 150 1.36 19.27 11.89
N GLU A 151 2.59 19.77 11.81
CA GLU A 151 3.62 19.31 10.87
C GLU A 151 4.19 17.95 11.26
N TYR A 152 4.69 17.81 12.50
CA TYR A 152 5.24 16.54 12.99
C TYR A 152 4.15 15.48 13.19
N GLY A 153 2.92 15.90 13.54
CA GLY A 153 1.76 15.02 13.61
C GLY A 153 1.40 14.45 12.24
N LEU A 154 1.35 15.29 11.20
CA LEU A 154 1.09 14.86 9.83
C LEU A 154 2.21 13.98 9.28
N TYR A 155 3.48 14.35 9.50
CA TYR A 155 4.62 13.52 9.10
C TYR A 155 4.56 12.13 9.78
N THR A 156 4.35 12.09 11.09
CA THR A 156 4.23 10.84 11.85
C THR A 156 3.07 10.02 11.34
N PHE A 157 1.91 10.65 11.11
CA PHE A 157 0.74 9.99 10.54
C PHE A 157 1.05 9.41 9.16
N LEU A 158 1.65 10.17 8.25
CA LEU A 158 1.99 9.71 6.90
C LEU A 158 2.94 8.50 6.95
N VAL A 159 4.04 8.59 7.70
CA VAL A 159 4.99 7.48 7.82
C VAL A 159 4.32 6.25 8.45
N THR A 160 3.65 6.41 9.59
CA THR A 160 3.10 5.27 10.33
C THR A 160 1.91 4.61 9.61
N SER A 161 1.01 5.39 9.02
CA SER A 161 -0.13 4.86 8.24
C SER A 161 0.32 4.13 6.98
N HIS A 162 1.34 4.64 6.27
CA HIS A 162 1.85 3.98 5.07
C HIS A 162 2.62 2.70 5.40
N LEU A 163 3.38 2.68 6.50
CA LEU A 163 3.96 1.41 7.00
C LEU A 163 2.88 0.40 7.39
N ALA A 164 1.76 0.86 7.96
CA ALA A 164 0.62 -0.03 8.23
C ALA A 164 0.02 -0.60 6.94
N MET A 165 -0.07 0.17 5.85
CA MET A 165 -0.48 -0.35 4.53
C MET A 165 0.42 -1.52 4.09
N VAL A 166 1.74 -1.41 4.24
CA VAL A 166 2.66 -2.51 3.89
C VAL A 166 2.34 -3.78 4.69
N LEU A 167 2.01 -3.64 5.98
CA LEU A 167 1.59 -4.78 6.80
C LEU A 167 0.25 -5.38 6.30
N GLU A 168 -0.73 -4.53 5.97
CA GLU A 168 -2.03 -4.97 5.45
C GLU A 168 -1.92 -5.75 4.14
N ALA A 169 -0.95 -5.43 3.28
CA ALA A 169 -0.72 -6.19 2.06
C ALA A 169 -0.48 -7.68 2.34
N PHE A 170 0.22 -8.01 3.42
CA PHE A 170 0.50 -9.37 3.82
C PHE A 170 -0.69 -10.07 4.50
N LEU A 171 -1.85 -9.43 4.62
CA LEU A 171 -3.11 -10.13 4.90
C LEU A 171 -3.71 -10.74 3.63
N VAL A 172 -3.46 -10.13 2.47
CA VAL A 172 -4.10 -10.48 1.20
C VAL A 172 -3.76 -11.90 0.75
N HIS A 173 -2.55 -12.39 1.04
CA HIS A 173 -2.15 -13.76 0.69
C HIS A 173 -3.02 -14.81 1.37
N ARG A 174 -3.70 -14.50 2.48
CA ARG A 174 -4.55 -15.46 3.20
C ARG A 174 -5.80 -15.84 2.40
N TYR A 175 -6.24 -15.00 1.46
CA TYR A 175 -7.47 -15.21 0.72
C TYR A 175 -7.40 -14.97 -0.79
N ALA A 176 -6.31 -14.38 -1.30
CA ALA A 176 -6.12 -14.17 -2.74
C ALA A 176 -5.27 -15.26 -3.39
N ASP A 177 -5.64 -15.73 -4.58
CA ASP A 177 -4.90 -16.74 -5.35
C ASP A 177 -3.77 -16.16 -6.22
N PHE A 178 -3.72 -14.84 -6.34
CA PHE A 178 -2.85 -14.10 -7.24
C PHE A 178 -2.84 -14.66 -8.67
N SER A 179 -4.01 -14.93 -9.25
CA SER A 179 -4.11 -15.39 -10.65
C SER A 179 -3.24 -14.57 -11.61
N ALA A 180 -2.65 -15.22 -12.61
CA ALA A 180 -1.73 -14.55 -13.54
C ALA A 180 -2.39 -13.35 -14.25
N GLY A 181 -3.70 -13.45 -14.56
CA GLY A 181 -4.47 -12.34 -15.11
C GLY A 181 -4.66 -11.18 -14.14
N ALA A 182 -4.94 -11.46 -12.86
CA ALA A 182 -5.04 -10.43 -11.82
C ALA A 182 -3.70 -9.71 -11.60
N VAL A 183 -2.59 -10.48 -11.53
CA VAL A 183 -1.24 -9.91 -11.42
C VAL A 183 -0.91 -9.08 -12.65
N ALA A 184 -1.20 -9.56 -13.86
CA ALA A 184 -0.96 -8.80 -15.10
C ALA A 184 -1.73 -7.48 -15.13
N LEU A 185 -2.97 -7.45 -14.66
CA LEU A 185 -3.76 -6.23 -14.54
C LEU A 185 -3.12 -5.25 -13.55
N ALA A 186 -2.70 -5.73 -12.37
CA ALA A 186 -2.02 -4.90 -11.39
C ALA A 186 -0.68 -4.36 -11.92
N VAL A 187 0.10 -5.18 -12.62
CA VAL A 187 1.33 -4.73 -13.31
C VAL A 187 1.01 -3.62 -14.31
N ALA A 188 0.01 -3.82 -15.16
CA ALA A 188 -0.37 -2.82 -16.16
C ALA A 188 -0.77 -1.48 -15.51
N TRP A 189 -1.57 -1.54 -14.44
CA TRP A 189 -2.00 -0.34 -13.70
C TRP A 189 -0.82 0.39 -13.05
N TYR A 190 0.01 -0.30 -12.27
CA TYR A 190 1.09 0.35 -11.52
C TYR A 190 2.29 0.74 -12.40
N THR A 191 2.52 0.05 -13.51
CA THR A 191 3.47 0.50 -14.54
C THR A 191 2.95 1.74 -15.26
N LEU A 192 1.64 1.81 -15.57
CA LEU A 192 1.07 3.03 -16.16
C LEU A 192 1.19 4.21 -15.20
N ASN A 193 0.91 4.00 -13.91
CA ASN A 193 1.16 4.99 -12.87
C ASN A 193 2.63 5.43 -12.85
N ASP A 194 3.60 4.51 -12.82
CA ASP A 194 5.04 4.85 -12.90
C ASP A 194 5.40 5.70 -14.14
N VAL A 195 4.84 5.34 -15.30
CA VAL A 195 5.10 6.07 -16.55
C VAL A 195 4.54 7.49 -16.49
N VAL A 196 3.28 7.64 -16.07
CA VAL A 196 2.62 8.95 -16.03
C VAL A 196 3.20 9.83 -14.92
N ASP A 197 3.59 9.22 -13.80
CA ASP A 197 4.13 9.91 -12.64
C ASP A 197 5.56 10.37 -12.83
N TYR A 198 6.41 9.66 -13.58
CA TYR A 198 7.86 9.94 -13.59
C TYR A 198 8.50 10.01 -14.98
N LEU A 199 7.83 9.58 -16.05
CA LEU A 199 8.49 9.44 -17.35
C LEU A 199 7.82 10.30 -18.43
N VAL A 200 6.56 10.03 -18.72
CA VAL A 200 5.82 10.64 -19.83
C VAL A 200 4.41 10.96 -19.35
N PRO A 201 4.13 12.21 -18.93
CA PRO A 201 2.77 12.63 -18.66
C PRO A 201 1.95 12.60 -19.95
N ILE A 202 0.66 12.26 -19.85
CA ILE A 202 -0.25 12.26 -21.01
C ILE A 202 -0.55 13.70 -21.43
N VAL A 203 -0.78 14.57 -20.45
CA VAL A 203 -1.00 16.03 -20.60
C VAL A 203 -0.37 16.73 -19.40
N GLY A 204 0.28 17.86 -19.64
CA GLY A 204 0.86 18.70 -18.58
C GLY A 204 2.14 18.11 -17.99
N ASP A 205 2.31 18.30 -16.68
CA ASP A 205 3.46 17.82 -15.91
C ASP A 205 3.20 16.43 -15.31
N PRO A 206 4.24 15.70 -14.87
CA PRO A 206 4.09 14.42 -14.19
C PRO A 206 3.17 14.47 -12.95
N THR A 207 2.42 13.40 -12.71
CA THR A 207 1.36 13.37 -11.67
C THR A 207 1.79 12.87 -10.31
N HIS A 208 3.08 12.56 -10.10
CA HIS A 208 3.54 12.05 -8.81
C HIS A 208 3.17 12.98 -7.66
N THR A 209 3.02 12.40 -6.48
CA THR A 209 2.81 13.18 -5.25
C THR A 209 3.92 14.23 -5.08
N LEU A 210 3.55 15.45 -4.69
CA LEU A 210 4.49 16.57 -4.60
C LEU A 210 5.64 16.27 -3.64
N LEU A 211 6.86 16.29 -4.16
CA LEU A 211 8.08 16.11 -3.40
C LEU A 211 8.49 17.43 -2.73
N ASN A 212 8.92 17.36 -1.47
CA ASN A 212 9.38 18.56 -0.75
C ASN A 212 10.65 19.17 -1.40
N ALA A 213 11.42 18.35 -2.10
CA ALA A 213 12.62 18.75 -2.83
C ALA A 213 12.33 19.33 -4.23
N GLU A 214 11.07 19.35 -4.68
CA GLU A 214 10.64 19.89 -5.98
C GLU A 214 9.65 21.04 -5.76
N PRO A 215 10.15 22.27 -5.55
CA PRO A 215 9.27 23.40 -5.33
C PRO A 215 8.46 23.72 -6.60
N PHE A 216 7.23 24.19 -6.39
CA PHE A 216 6.44 24.79 -7.47
C PHE A 216 7.03 26.16 -7.82
N VAL A 217 7.55 26.33 -9.03
CA VAL A 217 8.20 27.56 -9.50
C VAL A 217 7.50 28.07 -10.76
N GLY A 218 6.88 29.25 -10.66
CA GLY A 218 6.15 29.85 -11.79
C GLY A 218 4.84 29.12 -12.07
N THR A 219 4.78 28.34 -13.14
CA THR A 219 3.57 27.61 -13.58
C THR A 219 3.70 26.09 -13.54
N GLY A 220 4.81 25.56 -13.04
CA GLY A 220 5.08 24.10 -12.98
C GLY A 220 6.05 23.74 -11.85
N PHE A 221 6.29 22.44 -11.67
CA PHE A 221 7.22 21.95 -10.66
C PHE A 221 8.66 21.86 -11.22
N ASP A 222 9.64 22.20 -10.40
CA ASP A 222 11.04 22.05 -10.77
C ASP A 222 11.51 20.60 -10.59
N HIS A 223 11.51 19.84 -11.68
CA HIS A 223 12.00 18.47 -11.74
C HIS A 223 13.51 18.37 -12.07
N SER A 224 14.27 19.47 -11.98
CA SER A 224 15.73 19.45 -12.26
C SER A 224 16.57 18.88 -11.11
N ALA A 225 15.97 18.72 -9.93
CA ALA A 225 16.60 18.10 -8.78
C ALA A 225 16.69 16.57 -8.96
N PRO A 226 17.77 15.90 -8.51
CA PRO A 226 17.88 14.43 -8.49
C PRO A 226 16.76 13.72 -7.72
N ALA A 227 15.92 14.47 -6.99
CA ALA A 227 14.80 13.95 -6.23
C ALA A 227 13.79 13.22 -7.12
N HIS A 228 13.51 13.74 -8.31
CA HIS A 228 12.60 13.12 -9.28
C HIS A 228 13.09 11.71 -9.65
N ASP A 229 14.34 11.61 -10.11
CA ASP A 229 14.95 10.37 -10.56
C ASP A 229 15.06 9.32 -9.44
N ILE A 230 15.36 9.76 -8.21
CA ILE A 230 15.42 8.88 -7.05
C ILE A 230 14.01 8.37 -6.69
N ALA A 231 13.02 9.26 -6.65
CA ALA A 231 11.63 8.88 -6.38
C ALA A 231 11.09 7.90 -7.43
N ALA A 232 11.41 8.14 -8.71
CA ALA A 232 11.10 7.25 -9.82
C ALA A 232 11.77 5.88 -9.65
N ALA A 233 13.07 5.86 -9.33
CA ALA A 233 13.82 4.61 -9.13
C ALA A 233 13.24 3.79 -7.98
N VAL A 234 12.84 4.42 -6.87
CA VAL A 234 12.16 3.76 -5.75
C VAL A 234 10.81 3.20 -6.21
N ALA A 235 10.00 4.01 -6.91
CA ALA A 235 8.67 3.60 -7.38
C ALA A 235 8.73 2.38 -8.30
N ILE A 236 9.60 2.39 -9.31
CA ILE A 236 9.81 1.29 -10.26
C ILE A 236 10.32 0.04 -9.55
N THR A 237 11.29 0.19 -8.63
CA THR A 237 11.83 -0.94 -7.85
C THR A 237 10.75 -1.62 -7.01
N LEU A 238 9.87 -0.82 -6.41
CA LEU A 238 8.73 -1.33 -5.64
C LEU A 238 7.70 -2.03 -6.54
N THR A 239 7.43 -1.52 -7.75
CA THR A 239 6.60 -2.23 -8.75
C THR A 239 7.17 -3.60 -9.07
N VAL A 240 8.47 -3.68 -9.39
CA VAL A 240 9.15 -4.96 -9.68
C VAL A 240 9.08 -5.90 -8.47
N THR A 241 9.24 -5.37 -7.26
CA THR A 241 9.13 -6.14 -6.02
C THR A 241 7.73 -6.72 -5.84
N CYS A 242 6.67 -5.95 -6.10
CA CYS A 242 5.29 -6.42 -6.05
C CYS A 242 5.04 -7.57 -7.03
N VAL A 243 5.57 -7.47 -8.26
CA VAL A 243 5.48 -8.55 -9.26
C VAL A 243 6.14 -9.82 -8.75
N PHE A 244 7.38 -9.70 -8.25
CA PHE A 244 8.11 -10.83 -7.70
C PHE A 244 7.36 -11.50 -6.54
N LEU A 245 6.87 -10.72 -5.58
CA LEU A 245 6.17 -11.23 -4.41
C LEU A 245 4.85 -11.90 -4.76
N ALA A 246 4.04 -11.28 -5.63
CA ALA A 246 2.75 -11.84 -6.03
C ALA A 246 2.90 -13.16 -6.80
N LEU A 247 3.81 -13.22 -7.78
CA LEU A 247 4.07 -14.45 -8.53
C LEU A 247 4.72 -15.54 -7.68
N SER A 248 5.61 -15.16 -6.74
CA SER A 248 6.19 -16.11 -5.78
C SER A 248 5.13 -16.68 -4.84
N THR A 249 4.20 -15.86 -4.38
CA THR A 249 3.07 -16.29 -3.55
C THR A 249 2.22 -17.30 -4.31
N ARG A 250 1.87 -17.00 -5.56
CA ARG A 250 1.13 -17.93 -6.43
C ARG A 250 1.88 -19.25 -6.59
N ALA A 251 3.17 -19.20 -6.95
CA ALA A 251 3.98 -20.39 -7.19
C ALA A 251 4.07 -21.28 -5.94
N ALA A 252 4.27 -20.67 -4.76
CA ALA A 252 4.30 -21.39 -3.49
C ALA A 252 2.96 -22.06 -3.17
N LYS A 253 1.83 -21.37 -3.39
CA LYS A 253 0.49 -21.94 -3.20
C LYS A 253 0.22 -23.13 -4.12
N LEU A 254 0.50 -22.97 -5.43
CA LEU A 254 0.32 -24.05 -6.40
C LEU A 254 1.18 -25.27 -6.06
N ARG A 255 2.41 -25.05 -5.57
CA ARG A 255 3.28 -26.13 -5.11
C ARG A 255 2.69 -26.87 -3.90
N ALA A 256 2.21 -26.14 -2.89
CA ALA A 256 1.57 -26.73 -1.72
C ALA A 256 0.33 -27.56 -2.11
N GLU A 257 -0.49 -27.06 -3.04
CA GLU A 257 -1.64 -27.80 -3.56
C GLU A 257 -1.25 -29.11 -4.28
N LEU A 258 -0.15 -29.12 -5.03
CA LEU A 258 0.36 -30.32 -5.69
C LEU A 258 0.89 -31.34 -4.68
N GLU A 259 1.61 -30.89 -3.65
CA GLU A 259 2.13 -31.74 -2.58
C GLU A 259 1.02 -32.37 -1.73
N HIS A 260 -0.13 -31.70 -1.57
CA HIS A 260 -1.29 -32.26 -0.89
C HIS A 260 -2.10 -33.28 -1.72
N ARG A 261 -1.95 -33.28 -3.05
CA ARG A 261 -2.71 -34.16 -3.97
C ARG A 261 -1.96 -35.45 -4.35
N GLY A 262 -0.66 -35.52 -4.09
CA GLY A 262 0.20 -36.69 -4.38
C GLY A 262 0.37 -37.59 -3.17
#